data_AF-A0A6G0SXS0-F1
#
_entry.id   AF-A0A6G0SXS0-F1
#
_cell.length_a   1.000
_cell.length_b   1.000
_cell.length_c   1.000
_cell.angle_alpha   90.00
_cell.angle_beta   90.00
_cell.angle_gamma   90.00
#
_symmetry.space_group_name_H-M   'P 1'
#
loop_
_entity.id
_entity.type
_entity.pdbx_description
1 polymer ?
#
loop_
_entity_poly.entity_id
_entity_poly.type
_entity_poly.pdbx_seq_one_letter_code
_entity_poly.pdbx_strand_id
1 'polypeptide(L)'
;MPKEKQSLAFRLKSYVSEFSDSNGPVFTTDGKILYCKLCDSKVGSDRKFNVQQHIDTAKHKAAIKRKQNQNQFVLQKTQQQLLKIPNQTTLRKGYVNDIYEDTLVKIRSFIFGKKIWVSIDETTDSAGRYVANPEGVRHDDILLFLSDAAPYMVRAGKSLNIFYTKMIYVTCIVHAFYRVAEQIRGHYSKVDKIIANVKKVFCKSPYRINCFKEKAPLLSLPPQPIIIRWGTWLKAAIYYCDNYELIRNIIQSFDKKDSVCVDNSQKY
;
A
#
# COMPACT_ATOMS: atom_id res chain seq x y z
N MET A 1 17.15 -32.75 -59.32
CA MET A 1 16.12 -32.62 -58.25
C MET A 1 15.23 -31.43 -58.60
N PRO A 2 13.90 -31.59 -58.74
CA PRO A 2 13.02 -30.44 -58.92
C PRO A 2 12.97 -29.65 -57.60
N LYS A 3 13.16 -28.33 -57.64
CA LYS A 3 12.96 -27.47 -56.46
C LYS A 3 11.48 -27.55 -56.07
N GLU A 4 11.16 -28.16 -54.93
CA GLU A 4 9.81 -28.15 -54.37
C GLU A 4 9.32 -26.70 -54.24
N LYS A 5 8.18 -26.39 -54.83
CA LYS A 5 7.56 -25.06 -54.70
C LYS A 5 7.05 -24.90 -53.26
N GLN A 6 7.66 -23.99 -52.50
CA GLN A 6 7.12 -23.57 -51.20
C GLN A 6 5.65 -23.17 -51.33
N SER A 7 4.83 -23.57 -50.34
CA SER A 7 3.41 -23.23 -50.33
C SER A 7 3.20 -21.72 -50.26
N LEU A 8 2.18 -21.21 -50.96
CA LEU A 8 1.89 -19.77 -51.03
C LEU A 8 1.75 -19.15 -49.64
N ALA A 9 1.04 -19.82 -48.74
CA ALA A 9 0.84 -19.36 -47.37
C ALA A 9 2.16 -19.26 -46.58
N PHE A 10 3.10 -20.19 -46.79
CA PHE A 10 4.41 -20.15 -46.15
C PHE A 10 5.25 -18.97 -46.67
N ARG A 11 5.24 -18.75 -47.98
CA ARG A 11 5.94 -17.62 -48.61
C ARG A 11 5.40 -16.26 -48.13
N LEU A 12 4.09 -16.11 -48.03
CA LEU A 12 3.46 -14.89 -47.54
C LEU A 12 3.83 -14.60 -46.08
N LYS A 13 3.82 -15.62 -45.22
CA LYS A 13 4.28 -15.50 -43.82
C LYS A 13 5.74 -15.09 -43.73
N SER A 14 6.61 -15.66 -44.57
CA SER A 14 8.03 -15.28 -44.65
C SER A 14 8.21 -13.80 -45.00
N TYR A 15 7.42 -13.26 -45.93
CA TYR A 15 7.50 -11.83 -46.28
C TYR A 15 6.99 -10.91 -45.16
N VAL A 16 5.99 -11.32 -44.40
CA VAL A 16 5.51 -10.54 -43.23
C VAL A 16 6.57 -10.43 -42.15
N SER A 17 7.34 -11.51 -41.91
CA SER A 17 8.45 -11.50 -40.94
C SER A 17 9.71 -10.82 -41.47
N GLU A 18 10.01 -10.96 -42.76
CA GLU A 18 11.25 -10.42 -43.34
C GLU A 18 11.20 -8.90 -43.52
N PHE A 19 10.03 -8.35 -43.86
CA PHE A 19 9.83 -6.92 -44.09
C PHE A 19 9.10 -6.24 -42.93
N SER A 20 9.31 -6.72 -41.70
CA SER A 20 8.84 -6.04 -40.50
C SER A 20 9.85 -4.98 -40.05
N ASP A 21 9.37 -3.78 -39.72
CA ASP A 21 10.20 -2.71 -39.16
C ASP A 21 10.18 -2.74 -37.62
N SER A 22 11.02 -1.91 -36.98
CA SER A 22 11.07 -1.70 -35.53
C SER A 22 9.76 -1.24 -34.89
N ASN A 23 8.79 -0.77 -35.70
CA ASN A 23 7.44 -0.38 -35.27
C ASN A 23 6.36 -1.46 -35.53
N GLY A 24 6.77 -2.70 -35.87
CA GLY A 24 5.88 -3.84 -36.12
C GLY A 24 5.71 -4.19 -37.60
N PRO A 25 4.88 -5.22 -37.92
CA PRO A 25 4.77 -5.76 -39.27
C PRO A 25 4.05 -4.79 -40.23
N VAL A 26 4.77 -4.37 -41.28
CA VAL A 26 4.29 -3.48 -42.35
C VAL A 26 3.23 -4.15 -43.22
N PHE A 27 3.36 -5.46 -43.41
CA PHE A 27 2.44 -6.29 -44.19
C PHE A 27 1.58 -7.21 -43.32
N THR A 28 0.45 -7.61 -43.87
CA THR A 28 -0.42 -8.67 -43.32
C THR A 28 -0.82 -9.66 -44.40
N THR A 29 -1.18 -10.86 -43.98
CA THR A 29 -1.65 -11.91 -44.88
C THR A 29 -2.73 -12.75 -44.23
N ASP A 30 -3.71 -13.17 -45.02
CA ASP A 30 -4.74 -14.17 -44.72
C ASP A 30 -4.37 -15.56 -45.29
N GLY A 31 -3.14 -15.71 -45.80
CA GLY A 31 -2.68 -16.92 -46.49
C GLY A 31 -3.00 -16.96 -48.00
N LYS A 32 -3.75 -15.99 -48.53
CA LYS A 32 -4.09 -15.86 -49.96
C LYS A 32 -3.51 -14.59 -50.59
N ILE A 33 -3.47 -13.49 -49.86
CA ILE A 33 -2.93 -12.20 -50.35
C ILE A 33 -1.88 -11.62 -49.41
N LEU A 34 -0.97 -10.81 -49.95
CA LEU A 34 -0.11 -9.92 -49.17
C LEU A 34 -0.72 -8.51 -49.21
N TYR A 35 -0.93 -7.91 -48.05
CA TYR A 35 -1.60 -6.63 -47.90
C TYR A 35 -0.71 -5.64 -47.17
N CYS A 36 -0.53 -4.44 -47.73
CA CYS A 36 0.23 -3.37 -47.08
C CYS A 36 -0.70 -2.49 -46.24
N LYS A 37 -0.46 -2.45 -44.92
CA LYS A 37 -1.24 -1.62 -43.99
C LYS A 37 -1.04 -0.11 -44.18
N LEU A 38 0.10 0.30 -44.75
CA LEU A 38 0.44 1.72 -44.91
C LEU A 38 -0.12 2.31 -46.21
N CYS A 39 -0.23 1.48 -47.25
CA CYS A 39 -0.68 1.91 -48.58
C CYS A 39 -2.14 1.54 -48.89
N ASP A 40 -2.77 0.78 -47.97
CA ASP A 40 -4.13 0.26 -48.10
C ASP A 40 -4.35 -0.49 -49.42
N SER A 41 -3.38 -1.33 -49.78
CA SER A 41 -3.34 -1.95 -51.11
C SER A 41 -2.76 -3.36 -51.09
N LYS A 42 -3.32 -4.22 -51.96
CA LYS A 42 -2.77 -5.55 -52.26
C LYS A 42 -1.41 -5.42 -52.95
N VAL A 43 -0.46 -6.27 -52.55
CA VAL A 43 0.90 -6.30 -53.09
C VAL A 43 1.15 -7.62 -53.81
N GLY A 44 1.79 -7.54 -54.99
CA GLY A 44 2.24 -8.73 -55.74
C GLY A 44 3.26 -9.51 -54.91
N SER A 45 3.01 -10.80 -54.68
CA SER A 45 3.81 -11.68 -53.82
C SER A 45 4.33 -12.92 -54.55
N ASP A 46 4.18 -12.92 -55.88
CA ASP A 46 4.69 -13.93 -56.80
C ASP A 46 6.22 -13.98 -56.82
N ARG A 47 6.88 -12.82 -56.67
CA ARG A 47 8.34 -12.68 -56.52
C ARG A 47 8.67 -11.67 -55.42
N LYS A 48 9.73 -11.93 -54.65
CA LYS A 48 10.24 -11.03 -53.60
C LYS A 48 10.52 -9.61 -54.12
N PHE A 49 11.00 -9.51 -55.36
CA PHE A 49 11.25 -8.24 -56.03
C PHE A 49 10.02 -7.32 -56.08
N ASN A 50 8.81 -7.86 -56.25
CA ASN A 50 7.58 -7.07 -56.34
C ASN A 50 7.22 -6.46 -54.97
N VAL A 51 7.52 -7.17 -53.88
CA VAL A 51 7.36 -6.68 -52.50
C VAL A 51 8.37 -5.59 -52.21
N GLN A 52 9.64 -5.79 -52.61
CA GLN A 52 10.69 -4.78 -52.48
C GLN A 52 10.35 -3.49 -53.25
N GLN A 53 9.94 -3.63 -54.50
CA GLN A 53 9.55 -2.50 -55.34
C GLN A 53 8.39 -1.70 -54.73
N HIS A 54 7.42 -2.38 -54.11
CA HIS A 54 6.32 -1.72 -53.39
C HIS A 54 6.83 -0.83 -52.25
N ILE A 55 7.75 -1.33 -51.42
CA ILE A 55 8.35 -0.58 -50.31
C ILE A 55 9.11 0.65 -50.84
N ASP A 56 9.74 0.50 -52.00
CA ASP A 56 10.50 1.56 -52.63
C ASP A 56 9.67 2.63 -53.35
N THR A 57 8.36 2.38 -53.54
CA THR A 57 7.47 3.36 -54.18
C THR A 57 7.38 4.66 -53.39
N ALA A 58 7.23 5.78 -54.11
CA ALA A 58 6.98 7.09 -53.52
C ALA A 58 5.72 7.10 -52.63
N LYS A 59 4.68 6.32 -53.00
CA LYS A 59 3.45 6.17 -52.21
C LYS A 59 3.75 5.58 -50.83
N HIS A 60 4.55 4.52 -50.77
CA HIS A 60 4.92 3.87 -49.52
C HIS A 60 5.80 4.75 -48.64
N LYS A 61 6.84 5.37 -49.21
CA LYS A 61 7.73 6.31 -48.51
C LYS A 61 6.95 7.51 -47.95
N ALA A 62 5.99 8.06 -48.71
CA ALA A 62 5.11 9.12 -48.23
C ALA A 62 4.18 8.66 -47.10
N ALA A 63 3.67 7.42 -47.15
CA ALA A 63 2.82 6.86 -46.09
C ALA A 63 3.59 6.66 -44.78
N ILE A 64 4.84 6.19 -44.84
CA ILE A 64 5.74 6.11 -43.67
C ILE A 64 5.93 7.51 -43.06
N LYS A 65 6.28 8.51 -43.88
CA LYS A 65 6.50 9.89 -43.40
C LYS A 65 5.24 10.50 -42.77
N ARG A 66 4.05 10.23 -43.32
CA ARG A 66 2.76 10.65 -42.72
C ARG A 66 2.53 10.02 -41.35
N LYS A 67 2.79 8.72 -41.21
CA LYS A 67 2.61 8.00 -39.95
C LYS A 67 3.61 8.46 -38.88
N GLN A 68 4.86 8.73 -39.28
CA GLN A 68 5.87 9.32 -38.39
C GLN A 68 5.45 10.73 -37.91
N ASN A 69 4.98 11.59 -38.82
CA ASN A 69 4.51 12.93 -38.47
C ASN A 69 3.25 12.90 -37.58
N GLN A 70 2.32 11.97 -37.82
CA GLN A 70 1.15 11.77 -36.95
C GLN A 70 1.59 11.34 -35.55
N ASN A 71 2.52 10.39 -35.42
CA ASN A 71 3.04 9.97 -34.12
C ASN A 71 3.74 11.12 -33.39
N GLN A 72 4.53 11.94 -34.11
CA GLN A 72 5.21 13.11 -33.54
C GLN A 72 4.22 14.19 -33.08
N PHE A 73 3.16 14.43 -33.84
CA PHE A 73 2.08 15.36 -33.48
C PHE A 73 1.28 14.88 -32.25
N VAL A 74 0.97 13.58 -32.18
CA VAL A 74 0.29 12.98 -31.03
C VAL A 74 1.15 13.11 -29.77
N LEU A 75 2.45 12.80 -29.87
CA LEU A 75 3.40 12.94 -28.76
C LEU A 75 3.49 14.38 -28.24
N GLN A 76 3.61 15.37 -29.13
CA GLN A 76 3.63 16.79 -28.75
C GLN A 76 2.33 17.24 -28.06
N LYS A 77 1.16 16.78 -28.55
CA LYS A 77 -0.13 17.10 -27.96
C LYS A 77 -0.29 16.50 -26.55
N THR A 78 0.18 15.27 -26.34
CA THR A 78 0.20 14.65 -24.99
C THR A 78 1.19 15.35 -24.05
N GLN A 79 2.35 15.80 -24.55
CA GLN A 79 3.34 16.50 -23.74
C GLN A 79 2.84 17.89 -23.30
N GLN A 80 2.09 18.60 -24.16
CA GLN A 80 1.44 19.86 -23.81
C GLN A 80 0.30 19.69 -22.78
N GLN A 81 -0.43 18.57 -22.81
CA GLN A 81 -1.44 18.27 -21.79
C GLN A 81 -0.83 17.87 -20.43
N LEU A 82 0.32 17.20 -20.41
CA LEU A 82 1.02 16.82 -19.17
C LEU A 82 1.68 18.00 -18.42
N LEU A 83 1.81 19.16 -19.07
CA LEU A 83 2.42 20.36 -18.47
C LEU A 83 1.49 21.15 -17.54
N LYS A 84 0.18 20.90 -17.53
CA LYS A 84 -0.78 21.57 -16.64
C LYS A 84 -1.33 20.59 -15.62
N ILE A 85 -0.85 20.69 -14.38
CA ILE A 85 -1.41 19.95 -13.26
C ILE A 85 -2.89 20.37 -13.12
N PRO A 86 -3.85 19.43 -13.22
CA PRO A 86 -5.27 19.74 -13.10
C PRO A 86 -5.58 20.27 -11.70
N ASN A 87 -6.51 21.22 -11.61
CA ASN A 87 -6.94 21.77 -10.32
C ASN A 87 -7.69 20.70 -9.50
N GLN A 88 -7.79 20.93 -8.18
CA GLN A 88 -8.46 20.01 -7.25
C GLN A 88 -9.91 19.68 -7.67
N THR A 89 -10.65 20.65 -8.22
CA THR A 89 -12.05 20.46 -8.65
C THR A 89 -12.13 19.53 -9.86
N THR A 90 -11.22 19.67 -10.82
CA THR A 90 -11.11 18.81 -12.00
C THR A 90 -10.72 17.40 -11.58
N LEU A 91 -9.76 17.24 -10.65
CA LEU A 91 -9.44 15.93 -10.08
C LEU A 91 -10.67 15.28 -9.43
N ARG A 92 -11.33 15.99 -8.51
CA ARG A 92 -12.48 15.47 -7.77
C ARG A 92 -13.66 15.09 -8.66
N LYS A 93 -14.00 15.93 -9.65
CA LYS A 93 -15.19 15.72 -10.49
C LYS A 93 -14.93 14.84 -11.71
N GLY A 94 -13.71 14.90 -12.27
CA GLY A 94 -13.41 14.29 -13.57
C GLY A 94 -12.54 13.04 -13.51
N TYR A 95 -11.88 12.75 -12.39
CA TYR A 95 -10.94 11.63 -12.30
C TYR A 95 -11.18 10.71 -11.11
N VAL A 96 -11.59 11.25 -9.94
CA VAL A 96 -11.71 10.44 -8.72
C VAL A 96 -12.72 9.30 -8.88
N ASN A 97 -13.89 9.55 -9.47
CA ASN A 97 -14.91 8.51 -9.66
C ASN A 97 -14.42 7.43 -10.62
N ASP A 98 -13.85 7.81 -11.76
CA ASP A 98 -13.36 6.87 -12.77
C ASP A 98 -12.23 5.99 -12.18
N ILE A 99 -11.29 6.60 -11.46
CA ILE A 99 -10.19 5.88 -10.80
C ILE A 99 -10.73 4.97 -9.69
N TYR A 100 -11.73 5.43 -8.93
CA TYR A 100 -12.37 4.63 -7.88
C TYR A 100 -13.02 3.38 -8.46
N GLU A 101 -13.85 3.53 -9.50
CA GLU A 101 -14.53 2.42 -10.16
C GLU A 101 -13.52 1.45 -10.81
N ASP A 102 -12.54 1.96 -11.54
CA ASP A 102 -11.47 1.15 -12.12
C ASP A 102 -10.70 0.35 -11.06
N THR A 103 -10.42 0.98 -9.92
CA THR A 103 -9.73 0.34 -8.80
C THR A 103 -10.60 -0.74 -8.16
N LEU A 104 -11.90 -0.47 -7.96
CA LEU A 104 -12.85 -1.46 -7.47
C LEU A 104 -12.96 -2.66 -8.41
N VAL A 105 -13.03 -2.44 -9.72
CA VAL A 105 -13.06 -3.53 -10.72
C VAL A 105 -11.81 -4.39 -10.63
N LYS A 106 -10.63 -3.78 -10.50
CA LYS A 106 -9.36 -4.51 -10.33
C LYS A 106 -9.34 -5.33 -9.04
N ILE A 107 -9.77 -4.75 -7.91
CA ILE A 107 -9.86 -5.44 -6.62
C ILE A 107 -10.83 -6.61 -6.72
N ARG A 108 -12.06 -6.38 -7.24
CA ARG A 108 -13.09 -7.42 -7.43
C ARG A 108 -12.59 -8.57 -8.30
N SER A 109 -11.90 -8.24 -9.40
CA SER A 109 -11.29 -9.26 -10.27
C SER A 109 -10.19 -10.05 -9.55
N PHE A 110 -9.38 -9.38 -8.73
CA PHE A 110 -8.32 -10.02 -7.97
C PHE A 110 -8.85 -10.97 -6.88
N ILE A 111 -9.95 -10.62 -6.20
CA ILE A 111 -10.54 -11.44 -5.14
C ILE A 111 -11.51 -12.51 -5.66
N PHE A 112 -11.88 -12.46 -6.94
CA PHE A 112 -12.86 -13.37 -7.53
C PHE A 112 -12.46 -14.84 -7.34
N GLY A 113 -13.36 -15.62 -6.73
CA GLY A 113 -13.15 -17.05 -6.45
C GLY A 113 -12.16 -17.36 -5.33
N LYS A 114 -11.63 -16.34 -4.64
CA LYS A 114 -10.72 -16.52 -3.50
C LYS A 114 -11.48 -16.51 -2.19
N LYS A 115 -10.93 -17.21 -1.19
CA LYS A 115 -11.38 -17.09 0.19
C LYS A 115 -10.79 -15.83 0.82
N ILE A 116 -11.64 -15.11 1.55
CA ILE A 116 -11.38 -13.77 2.05
C ILE A 116 -11.39 -13.80 3.56
N TRP A 117 -10.35 -13.21 4.14
CA TRP A 117 -10.24 -12.93 5.56
C TRP A 117 -10.32 -11.42 5.76
N VAL A 118 -11.22 -11.00 6.63
CA VAL A 118 -11.47 -9.59 6.92
C VAL A 118 -11.00 -9.32 8.34
N SER A 119 -10.06 -8.40 8.48
CA SER A 119 -9.64 -7.85 9.77
C SER A 119 -10.05 -6.39 9.83
N ILE A 120 -10.82 -6.03 10.85
CA ILE A 120 -11.20 -4.64 11.10
C ILE A 120 -10.59 -4.21 12.42
N ASP A 121 -9.81 -3.13 12.36
CA ASP A 121 -9.31 -2.42 13.53
C ASP A 121 -10.08 -1.11 13.68
N GLU A 122 -10.52 -0.80 14.89
CA GLU A 122 -11.21 0.45 15.18
C GLU A 122 -10.15 1.54 15.42
N THR A 123 -10.17 2.57 14.58
CA THR A 123 -9.50 3.84 14.87
C THR A 123 -10.54 4.93 15.03
N THR A 124 -10.67 5.48 16.23
CA THR A 124 -11.51 6.66 16.46
C THR A 124 -10.79 7.91 15.94
N ASP A 125 -11.36 8.61 14.96
CA ASP A 125 -10.86 9.94 14.60
C ASP A 125 -11.20 10.95 15.72
N SER A 126 -10.58 12.12 15.72
CA SER A 126 -10.85 13.17 16.74
C SER A 126 -12.30 13.68 16.71
N ALA A 127 -13.10 13.27 15.72
CA ALA A 127 -14.51 13.61 15.56
C ALA A 127 -15.47 12.43 15.87
N GLY A 128 -14.96 11.27 16.29
CA GLY A 128 -15.76 10.11 16.68
C GLY A 128 -16.50 9.39 15.54
N ARG A 129 -16.01 9.48 14.29
CA ARG A 129 -16.67 8.83 13.12
C ARG A 129 -16.11 7.45 12.85
N TYR A 130 -17.00 6.52 12.48
CA TYR A 130 -16.67 5.14 12.11
C TYR A 130 -17.02 4.91 10.63
N VAL A 131 -16.13 4.27 9.86
CA VAL A 131 -16.36 3.97 8.43
C VAL A 131 -16.08 2.49 8.18
N ALA A 132 -17.05 1.78 7.62
CA ALA A 132 -16.87 0.46 7.02
C ALA A 132 -17.72 0.36 5.76
N ASN A 133 -17.12 0.02 4.62
CA ASN A 133 -17.84 -0.17 3.36
C ASN A 133 -17.58 -1.58 2.78
N PRO A 134 -18.48 -2.55 3.00
CA PRO A 134 -18.33 -3.92 2.51
C PRO A 134 -19.09 -4.17 1.18
N GLU A 135 -18.98 -3.29 0.18
CA GLU A 135 -19.67 -3.47 -1.10
C GLU A 135 -18.97 -4.47 -2.04
N GLY A 136 -19.71 -5.47 -2.51
CA GLY A 136 -19.34 -6.30 -3.68
C GLY A 136 -18.64 -7.63 -3.38
N VAL A 137 -18.69 -8.14 -2.14
CA VAL A 137 -18.12 -9.44 -1.77
C VAL A 137 -19.21 -10.51 -1.76
N ARG A 138 -18.93 -11.69 -2.33
CA ARG A 138 -19.83 -12.84 -2.27
C ARG A 138 -19.85 -13.40 -0.85
N HIS A 139 -21.06 -13.65 -0.33
CA HIS A 139 -21.28 -14.09 1.04
C HIS A 139 -20.49 -15.36 1.43
N ASP A 140 -20.41 -16.34 0.51
CA ASP A 140 -19.76 -17.63 0.75
C ASP A 140 -18.21 -17.61 0.73
N ASP A 141 -17.62 -16.47 0.40
CA ASP A 141 -16.18 -16.32 0.28
C ASP A 141 -15.54 -15.66 1.50
N ILE A 142 -16.34 -15.06 2.38
CA ILE A 142 -15.86 -14.54 3.67
C ILE A 142 -15.82 -15.68 4.68
N LEU A 143 -14.60 -16.10 5.08
CA LEU A 143 -14.40 -17.21 6.00
C LEU A 143 -13.98 -16.80 7.41
N LEU A 144 -13.40 -15.61 7.56
CA LEU A 144 -12.91 -15.14 8.84
C LEU A 144 -13.18 -13.66 9.00
N PHE A 145 -13.77 -13.30 10.13
CA PHE A 145 -13.95 -11.92 10.57
C PHE A 145 -13.27 -11.73 11.92
N LEU A 146 -12.22 -10.90 11.93
CA LEU A 146 -11.46 -10.53 13.12
C LEU A 146 -11.79 -9.08 13.48
N SER A 147 -12.29 -8.85 14.70
CA SER A 147 -12.55 -7.50 15.23
C SER A 147 -12.00 -7.34 16.63
N ASP A 148 -12.03 -6.13 17.19
CA ASP A 148 -11.85 -5.93 18.63
C ASP A 148 -12.96 -6.62 19.47
N ALA A 149 -12.76 -6.63 20.78
CA ALA A 149 -13.69 -7.19 21.76
C ALA A 149 -14.61 -6.11 22.39
N ALA A 150 -14.79 -4.96 21.74
CA ALA A 150 -15.73 -3.94 22.18
C ALA A 150 -17.17 -4.46 22.04
N PRO A 151 -18.09 -4.13 22.96
CA PRO A 151 -19.43 -4.70 22.96
C PRO A 151 -20.20 -4.51 21.65
N TYR A 152 -20.00 -3.37 20.98
CA TYR A 152 -20.68 -3.06 19.73
C TYR A 152 -20.08 -3.80 18.53
N MET A 153 -18.76 -4.02 18.46
CA MET A 153 -18.12 -4.87 17.43
C MET A 153 -18.51 -6.33 17.61
N VAL A 154 -18.62 -6.80 18.85
CA VAL A 154 -19.15 -8.13 19.16
C VAL A 154 -20.59 -8.28 18.67
N ARG A 155 -21.43 -7.24 18.85
CA ARG A 155 -22.78 -7.23 18.28
C ARG A 155 -22.75 -7.22 16.76
N ALA A 156 -21.93 -6.38 16.14
CA ALA A 156 -21.82 -6.27 14.68
C ALA A 156 -21.34 -7.59 14.05
N GLY A 157 -20.27 -8.19 14.58
CA GLY A 157 -19.75 -9.47 14.13
C GLY A 157 -20.78 -10.60 14.24
N LYS A 158 -21.54 -10.66 15.35
CA LYS A 158 -22.65 -11.60 15.51
C LYS A 158 -23.77 -11.37 14.49
N SER A 159 -24.15 -10.11 14.24
CA SER A 159 -25.15 -9.77 13.23
C SER A 159 -24.69 -10.16 11.82
N LEU A 160 -23.43 -9.88 11.49
CA LEU A 160 -22.83 -10.28 10.20
C LEU A 160 -22.80 -11.80 10.04
N ASN A 161 -22.53 -12.55 11.12
CA ASN A 161 -22.49 -14.02 11.08
C ASN A 161 -23.80 -14.66 10.64
N ILE A 162 -24.94 -13.96 10.79
CA ILE A 162 -26.25 -14.41 10.30
C ILE A 162 -26.31 -14.35 8.77
N PHE A 163 -25.72 -13.31 8.16
CA PHE A 163 -25.70 -13.13 6.70
C PHE A 163 -24.58 -13.92 6.02
N TYR A 164 -23.47 -14.12 6.72
CA TYR A 164 -22.28 -14.83 6.25
C TYR A 164 -22.11 -16.14 7.03
N THR A 165 -22.96 -17.13 6.76
CA THR A 165 -23.09 -18.36 7.57
C THR A 165 -21.84 -19.24 7.61
N LYS A 166 -20.92 -19.11 6.65
CA LYS A 166 -19.62 -19.80 6.60
C LYS A 166 -18.49 -19.02 7.27
N MET A 167 -18.76 -17.80 7.72
CA MET A 167 -17.79 -16.95 8.38
C MET A 167 -17.56 -17.44 9.82
N ILE A 168 -16.29 -17.46 10.23
CA ILE A 168 -15.91 -17.64 11.63
C ILE A 168 -15.67 -16.25 12.20
N TYR A 169 -16.38 -15.90 13.26
CA TYR A 169 -16.16 -14.65 13.98
C TYR A 169 -15.22 -14.86 15.17
N VAL A 170 -14.12 -14.09 15.21
CA VAL A 170 -13.13 -14.12 16.29
C VAL A 170 -12.88 -12.71 16.81
N THR A 171 -12.84 -12.55 18.13
CA THR A 171 -12.37 -11.32 18.77
C THR A 171 -10.85 -11.32 18.91
N CYS A 172 -10.22 -10.18 18.69
CA CYS A 172 -8.78 -9.99 18.75
C CYS A 172 -8.23 -10.37 20.14
N ILE A 173 -7.44 -11.44 20.18
CA ILE A 173 -6.78 -11.94 21.39
C ILE A 173 -5.80 -10.89 21.93
N VAL A 174 -5.19 -10.09 21.05
CA VAL A 174 -4.25 -9.04 21.47
C VAL A 174 -4.94 -7.98 22.32
N HIS A 175 -6.21 -7.68 22.04
CA HIS A 175 -7.01 -6.80 22.90
C HIS A 175 -7.26 -7.42 24.28
N ALA A 176 -7.40 -8.75 24.37
CA ALA A 176 -7.52 -9.44 25.65
C ALA A 176 -6.22 -9.32 26.48
N PHE A 177 -5.05 -9.51 25.87
CA PHE A 177 -3.76 -9.30 26.53
C PHE A 177 -3.60 -7.86 27.03
N TYR A 178 -4.04 -6.88 26.25
CA TYR A 178 -4.04 -5.48 26.70
C TYR A 178 -4.91 -5.26 27.95
N ARG A 179 -6.12 -5.85 28.00
CA ARG A 179 -6.98 -5.76 29.19
C ARG A 179 -6.33 -6.39 30.43
N VAL A 180 -5.64 -7.53 30.26
CA VAL A 180 -4.88 -8.16 31.35
C VAL A 180 -3.75 -7.23 31.82
N ALA A 181 -3.00 -6.61 30.90
CA ALA A 181 -1.95 -5.66 31.25
C ALA A 181 -2.49 -4.44 32.02
N GLU A 182 -3.67 -3.93 31.65
CA GLU A 182 -4.33 -2.83 32.37
C GLU A 182 -4.77 -3.24 33.79
N GLN A 183 -5.25 -4.47 33.99
CA GLN A 183 -5.56 -4.98 35.33
C GLN A 183 -4.30 -5.12 36.20
N ILE A 184 -3.21 -5.64 35.63
CA ILE A 184 -1.91 -5.71 36.31
C ILE A 184 -1.46 -4.31 36.72
N ARG A 185 -1.49 -3.34 35.79
CA ARG A 185 -1.15 -1.93 36.09
C ARG A 185 -2.00 -1.36 37.22
N GLY A 186 -3.31 -1.62 37.20
CA GLY A 186 -4.24 -1.18 38.25
C GLY A 186 -3.92 -1.78 39.62
N HIS A 187 -3.52 -3.05 39.67
CA HIS A 187 -3.11 -3.73 40.90
C HIS A 187 -1.82 -3.13 41.48
N TYR A 188 -0.86 -2.78 40.63
CA TYR A 188 0.44 -2.20 41.01
C TYR A 188 0.45 -0.66 40.97
N SER A 189 -0.51 -0.02 41.63
CA SER A 189 -0.66 1.44 41.64
C SER A 189 0.58 2.21 42.13
N LYS A 190 1.39 1.63 43.03
CA LYS A 190 2.65 2.24 43.48
C LYS A 190 3.68 2.29 42.35
N VAL A 191 3.85 1.20 41.61
CA VAL A 191 4.76 1.12 40.46
C VAL A 191 4.31 2.09 39.38
N ASP A 192 3.00 2.15 39.11
CA ASP A 192 2.43 3.10 38.15
C ASP A 192 2.74 4.56 38.53
N LYS A 193 2.60 4.91 39.82
CA LYS A 193 2.96 6.24 40.34
C LYS A 193 4.46 6.55 40.19
N ILE A 194 5.35 5.58 40.45
CA ILE A 194 6.80 5.75 40.28
C ILE A 194 7.09 6.03 38.80
N ILE A 195 6.64 5.17 37.89
CA ILE A 195 6.84 5.32 36.45
C ILE A 195 6.34 6.69 35.96
N ALA A 196 5.15 7.11 36.43
CA ALA A 196 4.56 8.39 36.06
C ALA A 196 5.32 9.61 36.61
N ASN A 197 5.84 9.54 37.83
CA ASN A 197 6.55 10.67 38.48
C ASN A 197 8.00 10.78 38.02
N VAL A 198 8.74 9.67 37.94
CA VAL A 198 10.13 9.67 37.46
C VAL A 198 10.20 10.12 36.01
N LYS A 199 9.23 9.76 35.18
CA LYS A 199 9.07 10.32 33.83
C LYS A 199 9.07 11.86 33.84
N LYS A 200 8.35 12.48 34.79
CA LYS A 200 8.22 13.94 34.89
C LYS A 200 9.52 14.61 35.33
N VAL A 201 10.37 13.90 36.09
CA VAL A 201 11.70 14.41 36.51
C VAL A 201 12.57 14.71 35.30
N PHE A 202 12.58 13.84 34.30
CA PHE A 202 13.43 14.04 33.11
C PHE A 202 12.72 14.80 31.99
N CYS A 203 11.40 14.93 32.04
CA CYS A 203 10.63 15.61 31.00
C CYS A 203 11.02 17.10 30.92
N LYS A 204 11.50 17.53 29.75
CA LYS A 204 11.86 18.93 29.46
C LYS A 204 12.93 19.54 30.39
N SER A 205 13.82 18.73 30.96
CA SER A 205 14.92 19.21 31.81
C SER A 205 16.29 18.75 31.29
N PRO A 206 16.96 19.59 30.46
CA PRO A 206 18.28 19.26 29.90
C PRO A 206 19.32 18.93 30.97
N TYR A 207 19.34 19.69 32.08
CA TYR A 207 20.25 19.46 33.21
C TYR A 207 20.11 18.05 33.81
N ARG A 208 18.87 17.64 34.16
CA ARG A 208 18.62 16.33 34.77
C ARG A 208 18.87 15.18 33.79
N ILE A 209 18.61 15.39 32.50
CA ILE A 209 18.95 14.44 31.44
C ILE A 209 20.47 14.26 31.33
N ASN A 210 21.25 15.35 31.37
CA ASN A 210 22.71 15.27 31.31
C ASN A 210 23.28 14.56 32.53
N CYS A 211 22.80 14.90 33.74
CA CYS A 211 23.20 14.21 34.97
C CYS A 211 22.89 12.70 34.91
N PHE A 212 21.74 12.32 34.34
CA PHE A 212 21.42 10.91 34.11
C PHE A 212 22.43 10.24 33.16
N LYS A 213 22.75 10.88 32.03
CA LYS A 213 23.70 10.35 31.05
C LYS A 213 25.13 10.25 31.58
N GLU A 214 25.54 11.16 32.46
CA GLU A 214 26.86 11.09 33.11
C GLU A 214 26.94 9.92 34.10
N LYS A 215 25.89 9.69 34.89
CA LYS A 215 25.84 8.62 35.90
C LYS A 215 25.52 7.24 35.31
N ALA A 216 24.81 7.21 34.17
CA ALA A 216 24.36 6.00 33.50
C ALA A 216 24.53 6.12 31.97
N PRO A 217 25.77 6.17 31.46
CA PRO A 217 26.04 6.46 30.04
C PRO A 217 25.56 5.35 29.09
N LEU A 218 25.50 4.11 29.56
CA LEU A 218 25.07 2.95 28.77
C LEU A 218 23.55 2.71 28.84
N LEU A 219 22.84 3.42 29.71
CA LEU A 219 21.41 3.20 29.93
C LEU A 219 20.59 4.25 29.17
N SER A 220 19.58 3.80 28.44
CA SER A 220 18.62 4.71 27.81
C SER A 220 17.80 5.43 28.87
N LEU A 221 17.34 6.66 28.59
CA LEU A 221 16.41 7.36 29.49
C LEU A 221 15.16 6.49 29.77
N PRO A 222 14.54 6.64 30.95
CA PRO A 222 13.37 5.85 31.30
C PRO A 222 12.27 5.93 30.22
N PRO A 223 11.76 4.78 29.75
CA PRO A 223 10.79 4.76 28.67
C PRO A 223 9.48 5.40 29.10
N GLN A 224 8.81 6.05 28.16
CA GLN A 224 7.53 6.68 28.40
C GLN A 224 6.40 5.73 27.99
N PRO A 225 5.51 5.32 28.93
CA PRO A 225 4.30 4.61 28.55
C PRO A 225 3.47 5.48 27.60
N ILE A 226 3.06 4.90 26.48
CA ILE A 226 2.16 5.52 25.52
C ILE A 226 0.81 4.81 25.72
N ILE A 227 -0.17 5.53 26.25
CA ILE A 227 -1.48 4.98 26.64
C ILE A 227 -2.13 4.21 25.47
N ILE A 228 -2.03 4.76 24.26
CA ILE A 228 -2.59 4.19 23.03
C ILE A 228 -1.77 3.05 22.40
N ARG A 229 -0.61 2.67 22.97
CA ARG A 229 0.23 1.58 22.45
C ARG A 229 0.42 0.50 23.51
N TRP A 230 -0.06 -0.69 23.18
CA TRP A 230 -0.08 -1.84 24.07
C TRP A 230 1.32 -2.25 24.56
N GLY A 231 1.41 -2.70 25.81
CA GLY A 231 2.63 -3.22 26.42
C GLY A 231 3.71 -2.18 26.76
N THR A 232 3.51 -0.89 26.46
CA THR A 232 4.50 0.15 26.78
C THR A 232 4.66 0.35 28.29
N TRP A 233 3.60 0.17 29.08
CA TRP A 233 3.69 0.18 30.54
C TRP A 233 4.50 -1.00 31.08
N LEU A 234 4.28 -2.22 30.58
CA LEU A 234 5.03 -3.39 31.01
C LEU A 234 6.52 -3.27 30.70
N LYS A 235 6.86 -2.76 29.50
CA LYS A 235 8.25 -2.45 29.14
C LYS A 235 8.87 -1.43 30.09
N ALA A 236 8.11 -0.42 30.50
CA ALA A 236 8.57 0.53 31.49
C ALA A 236 8.76 -0.15 32.86
N ALA A 237 7.78 -0.91 33.33
CA ALA A 237 7.87 -1.62 34.61
C ALA A 237 9.10 -2.53 34.68
N ILE A 238 9.38 -3.30 33.63
CA ILE A 238 10.58 -4.15 33.52
C ILE A 238 11.85 -3.31 33.57
N TYR A 239 11.93 -2.24 32.77
CA TYR A 239 13.07 -1.32 32.79
C TYR A 239 13.35 -0.76 34.20
N TYR A 240 12.31 -0.35 34.93
CA TYR A 240 12.47 0.16 36.30
C TYR A 240 12.86 -0.95 37.26
N CYS A 241 12.35 -2.18 37.08
CA CYS A 241 12.73 -3.33 37.90
C CYS A 241 14.23 -3.64 37.75
N ASP A 242 14.72 -3.68 36.51
CA ASP A 242 16.12 -4.03 36.20
C ASP A 242 17.12 -2.95 36.66
N ASN A 243 16.67 -1.70 36.76
CA ASN A 243 17.53 -0.54 37.01
C ASN A 243 17.12 0.27 38.26
N TYR A 244 16.32 -0.30 39.17
CA TYR A 244 15.68 0.43 40.26
C TYR A 244 16.69 1.19 41.12
N GLU A 245 17.73 0.52 41.61
CA GLU A 245 18.72 1.12 42.51
C GLU A 245 19.50 2.25 41.85
N LEU A 246 19.90 2.08 40.59
CA LEU A 246 20.61 3.12 39.84
C LEU A 246 19.72 4.36 39.65
N ILE A 247 18.47 4.15 39.25
CA ILE A 247 17.50 5.24 39.05
C ILE A 247 17.21 5.94 40.37
N ARG A 248 17.04 5.18 41.46
CA ARG A 248 16.82 5.71 42.81
C ARG A 248 17.98 6.60 43.25
N ASN A 249 19.22 6.14 43.09
CA ASN A 249 20.42 6.92 43.43
C ASN A 249 20.52 8.22 42.63
N ILE A 250 20.19 8.19 41.34
CA ILE A 250 20.15 9.40 40.50
C ILE A 250 19.06 10.36 41.00
N ILE A 251 17.86 9.88 41.29
CA ILE A 251 16.76 10.72 41.76
C ILE A 251 17.07 11.33 43.13
N GLN A 252 17.66 10.57 44.04
CA GLN A 252 18.07 11.04 45.38
C GLN A 252 19.17 12.10 45.33
N SER A 253 19.93 12.17 44.23
CA SER A 253 20.96 13.20 44.05
C SER A 253 20.42 14.59 43.68
N PHE A 254 19.12 14.70 43.35
CA PHE A 254 18.47 15.99 43.07
C PHE A 254 17.86 16.58 44.35
N ASP A 255 17.80 17.91 44.45
CA ASP A 255 17.18 18.56 45.61
C ASP A 255 15.65 18.38 45.54
N LYS A 256 15.04 17.97 46.65
CA LYS A 256 13.58 17.87 46.81
C LYS A 256 12.88 19.17 46.47
N LYS A 257 13.53 20.31 46.74
CA LYS A 257 12.98 21.65 46.51
C LYS A 257 12.99 22.05 45.04
N ASP A 258 13.76 21.36 44.18
CA ASP A 258 13.87 21.69 42.75
C ASP A 258 12.55 21.52 42.00
N SER A 259 11.74 20.52 42.36
CA SER A 259 10.40 20.36 41.79
C SER A 259 9.53 19.36 42.55
N VAL A 260 8.21 19.56 42.48
CA VAL A 260 7.19 18.66 43.02
C VAL A 260 7.33 17.23 42.49
N CYS A 261 7.81 17.05 41.26
CA CYS A 261 8.04 15.71 40.70
C CYS A 261 9.27 15.01 41.28
N VAL A 262 10.32 15.73 41.69
CA VAL A 262 11.47 15.17 42.39
C VAL A 262 11.07 14.78 43.81
N ASP A 263 10.41 15.68 44.55
CA ASP A 263 9.89 15.37 45.89
C ASP A 263 8.99 14.12 45.88
N ASN A 264 8.03 14.06 44.95
CA ASN A 264 7.15 12.90 44.84
C ASN A 264 7.85 11.61 44.40
N SER A 265 8.92 11.70 43.61
CA SER A 265 9.69 10.53 43.17
C SER A 265 10.60 9.99 44.27
N GLN A 266 11.05 10.84 45.21
CA GLN A 266 11.89 10.43 46.33
C GLN A 266 11.13 9.80 47.52
N LYS A 267 9.80 9.81 47.47
CA LYS A 267 8.92 9.19 48.51
C LYS A 267 8.78 7.67 48.35
N TYR A 268 9.28 7.11 47.25
CA TYR A 268 9.20 5.71 46.87
C TYR A 268 10.59 5.15 46.57
#